data_AF-A0A931IMX6-F1
#
_entry.id   AF-A0A931IMX6-F1
#
_cell.length_a   1.000
_cell.length_b   1.000
_cell.length_c   1.000
_cell.angle_alpha   90.00
_cell.angle_beta   90.00
_cell.angle_gamma   90.00
#
_symmetry.space_group_name_H-M   'P 1'
#
loop_
_entity.id
_entity.type
_entity.pdbx_description
1 polymer ?
#
loop_
_entity_poly.entity_id
_entity_poly.type
_entity_poly.pdbx_seq_one_letter_code
_entity_poly.pdbx_strand_id
1 'polypeptide(L)'
;MNQLRMFMGKGADGFTRLISPAMLAAILVAIITCIALFTKPYIGMADNGDYFRIIYGNGLYFNDPDYYNQYFGYFVKQYGLFQYFNENAAPLASSQSLFIKLAIAINKLVYDHGIFDIRIQGVIYTVLLIGAVFLLVEGVTWKVSRKRGYLIAILAVFMFGDTGYTAYFNSFYGESVVYIMAILLAASGVLLYRKRYNDYVMLFLFTLSAVLLTTSKQQNVTVGIIVGLIGGILIYLHKNKTYRFVAAMSMIILFMSGIATYALIPKEFVEINQYHAMTRGPLLHTDNPEETLNRFGINEQYSILSKSIYYELYTTIDVESPMLRDDFYSRYGFGSILGYYISNPGKTIEMLDLAAQHAFTIRPTAMGNYEKSEARPFGEKASFFSTYSTFKKQLSPKTFGFILLWVVIVCGLYLASFIGALKRKNIRDAIKLPLMVMMILVGLSGIAVSIIGAGDADLAKHLFLFTVMFDLVTFITIADALGVGFWRYNRLQRGEK
;
A
#
# COMPACT_ATOMS: atom_id res chain seq x y z
N MET A 1 47.03 18.14 -0.64
CA MET A 1 46.10 16.99 -0.47
C MET A 1 45.74 16.65 0.99
N ASN A 2 46.68 16.68 1.95
CA ASN A 2 46.38 16.33 3.35
C ASN A 2 45.52 17.36 4.12
N GLN A 3 45.63 18.65 3.82
CA GLN A 3 44.79 19.67 4.47
C GLN A 3 43.33 19.68 3.98
N LEU A 4 43.07 19.39 2.69
CA LEU A 4 41.70 19.22 2.17
C LEU A 4 40.99 18.01 2.81
N ARG A 5 41.70 16.88 3.01
CA ARG A 5 41.15 15.72 3.74
C ARG A 5 40.84 16.04 5.20
N MET A 6 41.64 16.89 5.85
CA MET A 6 41.45 17.27 7.24
C MET A 6 40.28 18.26 7.42
N PHE A 7 40.07 19.17 6.48
CA PHE A 7 38.96 20.12 6.48
C PHE A 7 37.62 19.43 6.15
N MET A 8 37.62 18.54 5.14
CA MET A 8 36.45 17.68 4.84
C MET A 8 36.14 16.69 5.97
N GLY A 9 37.17 16.15 6.63
CA GLY A 9 37.01 15.26 7.78
C GLY A 9 36.38 15.94 8.99
N LYS A 10 36.82 17.16 9.35
CA LYS A 10 36.26 17.91 10.48
C LYS A 10 34.82 18.39 10.23
N GLY A 11 34.49 18.80 9.00
CA GLY A 11 33.11 19.17 8.63
C GLY A 11 32.15 17.97 8.63
N ALA A 12 32.58 16.83 8.08
CA ALA A 12 31.81 15.59 8.11
C ALA A 12 31.66 15.01 9.54
N ASP A 13 32.70 15.09 10.37
CA ASP A 13 32.65 14.65 11.77
C ASP A 13 31.76 15.56 12.65
N GLY A 14 31.64 16.85 12.32
CA GLY A 14 30.68 17.77 12.96
C GLY A 14 29.24 17.49 12.55
N PHE A 15 28.98 17.33 11.25
CA PHE A 15 27.65 17.04 10.69
C PHE A 15 27.10 15.70 11.22
N THR A 16 27.94 14.67 11.31
CA THR A 16 27.54 13.36 11.83
C THR A 16 27.32 13.34 13.34
N ARG A 17 27.80 14.33 14.10
CA ARG A 17 27.50 14.49 15.53
C ARG A 17 26.12 15.09 15.79
N LEU A 18 25.58 15.89 14.87
CA LEU A 18 24.31 16.60 15.02
C LEU A 18 23.11 15.88 14.38
N ILE A 19 23.30 15.19 13.25
CA ILE A 19 22.18 14.62 12.47
C ILE A 19 22.23 13.09 12.51
N SER A 20 21.21 12.45 13.09
CA SER A 20 21.07 10.99 13.07
C SER A 20 20.74 10.46 11.66
N PRO A 21 21.02 9.18 11.35
CA PRO A 21 20.62 8.60 10.07
C PRO A 21 19.11 8.73 9.78
N ALA A 22 18.27 8.56 10.82
CA ALA A 22 16.83 8.76 10.71
C ALA A 22 16.45 10.20 10.36
N MET A 23 17.10 11.18 11.00
CA MET A 23 16.89 12.60 10.71
C MET A 23 17.32 12.95 9.29
N LEU A 24 18.47 12.43 8.83
CA LEU A 24 18.93 12.62 7.45
C LEU A 24 17.90 12.09 6.45
N ALA A 25 17.41 10.87 6.65
CA ALA A 25 16.42 10.27 5.75
C ALA A 25 15.14 11.11 5.71
N ALA A 26 14.63 11.53 6.87
CA ALA A 26 13.45 12.37 7.00
C ALA A 26 13.60 13.71 6.26
N ILE A 27 14.74 14.40 6.44
CA ILE A 27 15.04 15.67 5.76
C ILE A 27 15.12 15.48 4.24
N LEU A 28 15.83 14.45 3.76
CA LEU A 28 15.98 14.22 2.33
C LEU A 28 14.65 13.85 1.67
N VAL A 29 13.84 12.97 2.30
CA VAL A 29 12.49 12.66 1.81
C VAL A 29 11.60 13.90 1.80
N ALA A 30 11.70 14.77 2.83
CA ALA A 30 10.98 16.03 2.85
C ALA A 30 11.37 16.91 1.66
N ILE A 31 12.66 17.11 1.42
CA ILE A 31 13.17 17.95 0.31
C ILE A 31 12.69 17.40 -1.04
N ILE A 32 12.90 16.10 -1.29
CA ILE A 32 12.51 15.45 -2.55
C ILE A 32 11.01 15.56 -2.79
N THR A 33 10.20 15.20 -1.78
CA THR A 33 8.74 15.25 -1.88
C THR A 33 8.23 16.68 -2.08
N CYS A 34 8.81 17.65 -1.37
CA CYS A 34 8.42 19.05 -1.52
C CYS A 34 8.75 19.61 -2.90
N ILE A 35 9.92 19.27 -3.45
CA ILE A 35 10.29 19.64 -4.82
C ILE A 35 9.30 19.01 -5.80
N ALA A 36 9.00 17.73 -5.65
CA ALA A 36 8.10 17.01 -6.57
C ALA A 36 6.65 17.54 -6.54
N LEU A 37 6.09 17.75 -5.35
CA LEU A 37 4.65 17.98 -5.20
C LEU A 37 4.26 19.46 -5.14
N PHE A 38 5.18 20.36 -4.74
CA PHE A 38 4.87 21.76 -4.45
C PHE A 38 5.69 22.76 -5.27
N THR A 39 6.55 22.30 -6.18
CA THR A 39 7.27 23.16 -7.13
C THR A 39 6.83 22.82 -8.55
N LYS A 40 6.68 23.83 -9.42
CA LYS A 40 6.32 23.59 -10.82
C LYS A 40 7.45 22.84 -11.57
N PRO A 41 7.12 21.91 -12.49
CA PRO A 41 5.78 21.39 -12.79
C PRO A 41 5.25 20.52 -11.63
N TYR A 42 4.02 20.77 -11.17
CA TYR A 42 3.45 20.03 -10.04
C TYR A 42 3.16 18.59 -10.44
N ILE A 43 3.54 17.65 -9.58
CA ILE A 43 3.33 16.23 -9.80
C ILE A 43 2.14 15.75 -8.98
N GLY A 44 1.21 15.06 -9.62
CA GLY A 44 0.11 14.32 -8.99
C GLY A 44 -0.28 13.10 -9.81
N MET A 45 -1.39 12.43 -9.49
CA MET A 45 -1.90 11.34 -10.33
C MET A 45 -3.19 11.75 -11.03
N ALA A 46 -3.26 11.47 -12.33
CA ALA A 46 -4.51 11.60 -13.10
C ALA A 46 -5.60 10.66 -12.54
N ASP A 47 -6.86 11.07 -12.70
CA ASP A 47 -8.00 10.20 -12.37
C ASP A 47 -8.18 9.13 -13.44
N ASN A 48 -8.39 7.88 -13.02
CA ASN A 48 -8.71 6.74 -13.86
C ASN A 48 -10.21 6.44 -13.91
N GLY A 49 -11.04 7.34 -13.38
CA GLY A 49 -12.47 7.10 -13.23
C GLY A 49 -12.89 6.66 -11.83
N ASP A 50 -12.02 6.75 -10.82
CA ASP A 50 -12.34 6.29 -9.46
C ASP A 50 -12.52 7.43 -8.46
N TYR A 51 -12.12 8.68 -8.76
CA TYR A 51 -12.22 9.76 -7.77
C TYR A 51 -13.67 10.05 -7.36
N PHE A 52 -14.63 9.84 -8.26
CA PHE A 52 -16.07 10.04 -7.97
C PHE A 52 -16.52 9.25 -6.72
N ARG A 53 -15.88 8.10 -6.43
CA ARG A 53 -16.22 7.22 -5.30
C ARG A 53 -15.99 7.88 -3.94
N ILE A 54 -15.15 8.93 -3.87
CA ILE A 54 -14.75 9.56 -2.61
C ILE A 54 -14.97 11.08 -2.58
N ILE A 55 -14.92 11.79 -3.71
CA ILE A 55 -14.99 13.26 -3.71
C ILE A 55 -16.37 13.80 -3.34
N TYR A 56 -17.44 13.26 -3.95
CA TYR A 56 -18.80 13.79 -3.75
C TYR A 56 -19.24 13.63 -2.29
N GLY A 57 -18.99 12.47 -1.69
CA GLY A 57 -19.26 12.22 -0.27
C GLY A 57 -18.47 13.09 0.71
N ASN A 58 -17.35 13.68 0.27
CA ASN A 58 -16.53 14.58 1.09
C ASN A 58 -16.80 16.06 0.82
N GLY A 59 -17.80 16.39 -0.02
CA GLY A 59 -18.18 17.78 -0.30
C GLY A 59 -17.39 18.42 -1.44
N LEU A 60 -16.80 17.60 -2.32
CA LEU A 60 -16.00 18.02 -3.47
C LEU A 60 -16.69 17.63 -4.79
N TYR A 61 -16.47 18.40 -5.85
CA TYR A 61 -16.92 18.08 -7.21
C TYR A 61 -15.90 18.51 -8.27
N PHE A 62 -16.02 17.94 -9.47
CA PHE A 62 -15.22 18.34 -10.63
C PHE A 62 -15.68 19.71 -11.13
N ASN A 63 -14.81 20.72 -11.08
CA ASN A 63 -15.13 22.09 -11.49
C ASN A 63 -14.64 22.43 -12.92
N ASP A 64 -13.97 21.50 -13.59
CA ASP A 64 -13.51 21.66 -14.98
C ASP A 64 -14.52 21.03 -15.96
N PRO A 65 -15.12 21.80 -16.88
CA PRO A 65 -16.04 21.27 -17.89
C PRO A 65 -15.40 20.24 -18.83
N ASP A 66 -14.08 20.32 -19.05
CA ASP A 66 -13.31 19.43 -19.92
C ASP A 66 -12.71 18.24 -19.14
N TYR A 67 -13.16 18.00 -17.90
CA TYR A 67 -12.61 16.97 -17.02
C TYR A 67 -12.67 15.56 -17.65
N TYR A 68 -13.77 15.24 -18.32
CA TYR A 68 -13.95 13.93 -18.95
C TYR A 68 -12.92 13.64 -20.06
N ASN A 69 -12.43 14.67 -20.75
CA ASN A 69 -11.37 14.50 -21.76
C ASN A 69 -9.96 14.46 -21.13
N GLN A 70 -9.84 14.68 -19.83
CA GLN A 70 -8.59 14.67 -19.07
C GLN A 70 -8.35 13.35 -18.32
N TYR A 71 -9.35 12.45 -18.27
CA TYR A 71 -9.22 11.11 -17.68
C TYR A 71 -7.96 10.42 -18.18
N PHE A 72 -7.24 9.75 -17.28
CA PHE A 72 -5.94 9.10 -17.49
C PHE A 72 -4.79 10.04 -17.89
N GLY A 73 -5.06 11.10 -18.66
CA GLY A 73 -4.04 11.90 -19.31
C GLY A 73 -3.32 12.88 -18.41
N TYR A 74 -4.06 13.59 -17.57
CA TYR A 74 -3.56 14.78 -16.88
C TYR A 74 -3.96 14.83 -15.41
N PHE A 75 -3.03 15.32 -14.58
CA PHE A 75 -3.28 15.62 -13.18
C PHE A 75 -4.10 16.91 -13.06
N VAL A 76 -5.14 16.88 -12.22
CA VAL A 76 -5.98 18.03 -11.91
C VAL A 76 -5.70 18.48 -10.48
N LYS A 77 -5.31 19.75 -10.34
CA LYS A 77 -4.90 20.33 -9.06
C LYS A 77 -6.07 20.87 -8.22
N GLN A 78 -7.10 21.38 -8.88
CA GLN A 78 -8.18 22.14 -8.24
C GLN A 78 -9.52 21.44 -8.43
N TYR A 79 -10.35 21.54 -7.40
CA TYR A 79 -11.70 20.96 -7.34
C TYR A 79 -12.67 21.98 -6.73
N GLY A 80 -13.95 21.85 -7.04
CA GLY A 80 -14.98 22.70 -6.43
C GLY A 80 -15.39 22.19 -5.05
N LEU A 81 -15.72 23.11 -4.13
CA LEU A 81 -16.31 22.81 -2.83
C LEU A 81 -17.82 23.10 -2.87
N PHE A 82 -18.64 22.14 -2.46
CA PHE A 82 -20.07 22.39 -2.29
C PHE A 82 -20.31 23.47 -1.23
N GLN A 83 -21.06 24.51 -1.61
CA GLN A 83 -21.43 25.62 -0.73
C GLN A 83 -22.73 25.39 0.02
N TYR A 84 -23.56 24.49 -0.51
CA TYR A 84 -24.89 24.19 0.01
C TYR A 84 -24.98 22.72 0.45
N PHE A 85 -26.19 22.31 0.87
CA PHE A 85 -26.46 20.94 1.29
C PHE A 85 -26.01 19.94 0.21
N ASN A 86 -25.22 18.96 0.62
CA ASN A 86 -24.75 17.89 -0.24
C ASN A 86 -25.69 16.70 -0.09
N GLU A 87 -26.51 16.45 -1.11
CA GLU A 87 -27.41 15.28 -1.17
C GLU A 87 -26.68 13.98 -1.48
N ASN A 88 -25.42 14.03 -1.95
CA ASN A 88 -24.65 12.85 -2.25
C ASN A 88 -24.17 12.19 -0.95
N ALA A 89 -24.73 11.02 -0.65
CA ALA A 89 -24.14 10.13 0.34
C ALA A 89 -22.75 9.69 -0.12
N ALA A 90 -21.81 9.50 0.82
CA ALA A 90 -20.51 8.94 0.47
C ALA A 90 -20.70 7.54 -0.11
N PRO A 91 -20.35 7.29 -1.39
CA PRO A 91 -20.50 5.98 -1.98
C PRO A 91 -19.64 4.95 -1.25
N LEU A 92 -18.56 5.38 -0.60
CA LEU A 92 -17.59 4.48 0.03
C LEU A 92 -17.16 5.01 1.40
N ALA A 93 -17.33 4.18 2.43
CA ALA A 93 -16.76 4.41 3.75
C ALA A 93 -15.25 4.09 3.73
N SER A 94 -14.41 5.12 3.91
CA SER A 94 -12.95 4.97 3.95
C SER A 94 -12.30 5.90 4.97
N SER A 95 -11.25 5.42 5.63
CA SER A 95 -10.39 6.25 6.47
C SER A 95 -9.71 7.38 5.70
N GLN A 96 -9.59 7.29 4.37
CA GLN A 96 -9.10 8.37 3.52
C GLN A 96 -9.92 9.66 3.70
N SER A 97 -11.24 9.53 3.88
CA SER A 97 -12.14 10.66 4.11
C SER A 97 -11.76 11.51 5.33
N LEU A 98 -11.13 10.91 6.36
CA LEU A 98 -10.62 11.67 7.50
C LEU A 98 -9.57 12.70 7.06
N PHE A 99 -8.64 12.28 6.18
CA PHE A 99 -7.58 13.13 5.67
C PHE A 99 -8.10 14.16 4.66
N ILE A 100 -9.06 13.78 3.81
CA ILE A 100 -9.72 14.71 2.88
C ILE A 100 -10.44 15.81 3.67
N LYS A 101 -11.25 15.46 4.67
CA LYS A 101 -11.97 16.44 5.50
C LYS A 101 -11.02 17.35 6.27
N LEU A 102 -9.92 16.82 6.79
CA LEU A 102 -8.87 17.64 7.42
C LEU A 102 -8.23 18.60 6.40
N ALA A 103 -7.93 18.13 5.18
CA ALA A 103 -7.41 18.97 4.11
C ALA A 103 -8.38 20.07 3.72
N ILE A 104 -9.68 19.77 3.59
CA ILE A 104 -10.72 20.77 3.30
C ILE A 104 -10.82 21.81 4.41
N ALA A 105 -10.78 21.38 5.68
CA ALA A 105 -10.79 22.30 6.82
C ALA A 105 -9.59 23.26 6.77
N ILE A 106 -8.39 22.74 6.51
CA ILE A 106 -7.18 23.56 6.36
C ILE A 106 -7.30 24.47 5.12
N ASN A 107 -7.82 23.98 4.00
CA ASN A 107 -8.03 24.76 2.77
C ASN A 107 -8.93 25.96 3.00
N LYS A 108 -10.05 25.79 3.71
CA LYS A 108 -10.95 26.90 4.06
C LYS A 108 -10.27 27.93 4.96
N LEU A 109 -9.32 27.51 5.80
CA LEU A 109 -8.57 28.42 6.68
C LEU A 109 -7.47 29.20 5.96
N VAL A 110 -6.79 28.63 4.96
CA VAL A 110 -5.55 29.20 4.40
C VAL A 110 -5.60 29.52 2.90
N TYR A 111 -6.62 29.06 2.17
CA TYR A 111 -6.69 29.19 0.72
C TYR A 111 -8.01 29.80 0.24
N ASP A 112 -9.08 29.01 0.14
CA ASP A 112 -10.36 29.47 -0.43
C ASP A 112 -11.55 28.64 0.12
N HIS A 113 -12.75 29.23 0.09
CA HIS A 113 -13.97 28.58 0.58
C HIS A 113 -14.76 27.84 -0.51
N GLY A 114 -14.57 28.21 -1.78
CA GLY A 114 -15.22 27.64 -2.96
C GLY A 114 -14.35 26.68 -3.79
N ILE A 115 -13.02 26.78 -3.67
CA ILE A 115 -12.05 25.99 -4.43
C ILE A 115 -11.16 25.21 -3.46
N PHE A 116 -11.03 23.91 -3.69
CA PHE A 116 -10.11 23.03 -2.99
C PHE A 116 -8.85 22.80 -3.82
N ASP A 117 -7.67 23.07 -3.24
CA ASP A 117 -6.38 22.71 -3.82
C ASP A 117 -5.84 21.41 -3.21
N ILE A 118 -5.70 20.38 -4.04
CA ILE A 118 -5.31 19.04 -3.60
C ILE A 118 -3.91 18.99 -2.97
N ARG A 119 -3.06 19.98 -3.23
CA ARG A 119 -1.72 20.05 -2.61
C ARG A 119 -1.78 20.21 -1.10
N ILE A 120 -2.86 20.75 -0.54
CA ILE A 120 -3.02 20.84 0.92
C ILE A 120 -3.13 19.44 1.54
N GLN A 121 -3.84 18.52 0.86
CA GLN A 121 -3.82 17.11 1.23
C GLN A 121 -2.41 16.53 1.06
N GLY A 122 -1.72 16.89 -0.04
CA GLY A 122 -0.33 16.54 -0.28
C GLY A 122 0.59 16.92 0.88
N VAL A 123 0.42 18.10 1.49
CA VAL A 123 1.19 18.57 2.66
C VAL A 123 0.95 17.66 3.87
N ILE A 124 -0.30 17.32 4.18
CA ILE A 124 -0.64 16.42 5.29
C ILE A 124 0.06 15.07 5.12
N TYR A 125 -0.06 14.47 3.93
CA TYR A 125 0.58 13.20 3.63
C TYR A 125 2.11 13.27 3.64
N THR A 126 2.69 14.39 3.20
CA THR A 126 4.14 14.62 3.27
C THR A 126 4.63 14.65 4.71
N VAL A 127 3.93 15.37 5.62
CA VAL A 127 4.28 15.41 7.05
C VAL A 127 4.23 14.01 7.68
N LEU A 128 3.19 13.24 7.38
CA LEU A 128 3.05 11.88 7.88
C LEU A 128 4.12 10.94 7.32
N LEU A 129 4.47 11.08 6.03
CA LEU A 129 5.56 10.31 5.39
C LEU A 129 6.90 10.58 6.06
N ILE A 130 7.22 11.85 6.35
CA ILE A 130 8.47 12.25 7.02
C ILE A 130 8.56 11.55 8.38
N GLY A 131 7.49 11.57 9.18
CA GLY A 131 7.42 10.86 10.45
C GLY A 131 7.54 9.35 10.29
N ALA A 132 6.89 8.76 9.29
CA ALA A 132 6.92 7.34 9.02
C ALA A 132 8.33 6.84 8.63
N VAL A 133 9.01 7.55 7.71
CA VAL A 133 10.38 7.24 7.30
C VAL A 133 11.37 7.45 8.45
N PHE A 134 11.21 8.51 9.24
CA PHE A 134 12.02 8.74 10.43
C PHE A 134 11.95 7.54 11.38
N LEU A 135 10.73 7.10 11.75
CA LEU A 135 10.53 5.98 12.67
C LEU A 135 11.04 4.66 12.08
N LEU A 136 10.82 4.42 10.79
CA LEU A 136 11.32 3.21 10.12
C LEU A 136 12.85 3.15 10.19
N VAL A 137 13.53 4.22 9.78
CA VAL A 137 15.00 4.29 9.76
C VAL A 137 15.57 4.25 11.17
N GLU A 138 14.98 4.93 12.15
CA GLU A 138 15.37 4.83 13.56
C GLU A 138 15.27 3.39 14.05
N GLY A 139 14.18 2.68 13.70
CA GLY A 139 13.97 1.29 14.08
C GLY A 139 15.00 0.33 13.51
N VAL A 140 15.34 0.45 12.22
CA VAL A 140 16.30 -0.46 11.58
C VAL A 140 17.76 -0.10 11.87
N THR A 141 18.06 1.17 12.15
CA THR A 141 19.43 1.64 12.47
C THR A 141 19.75 1.66 13.96
N TRP A 142 18.79 1.31 14.83
CA TRP A 142 19.03 1.23 16.27
C TRP A 142 20.17 0.27 16.61
N LYS A 143 21.17 0.76 17.35
CA LYS A 143 22.42 0.05 17.71
C LYS A 143 23.29 -0.38 16.52
N VAL A 144 23.05 0.17 15.33
CA VAL A 144 23.92 0.01 14.17
C VAL A 144 24.99 1.11 14.18
N SER A 145 26.20 0.80 13.71
CA SER A 145 27.26 1.82 13.57
C SER A 145 26.79 2.96 12.66
N ARG A 146 27.12 4.22 12.98
CA ARG A 146 26.68 5.39 12.19
C ARG A 146 26.94 5.28 10.69
N LYS A 147 28.13 4.81 10.27
CA LYS A 147 28.48 4.64 8.85
C LYS A 147 27.46 3.76 8.11
N ARG A 148 27.17 2.58 8.66
CA ARG A 148 26.15 1.65 8.13
C ARG A 148 24.75 2.24 8.24
N GLY A 149 24.45 2.96 9.32
CA GLY A 149 23.19 3.68 9.50
C GLY A 149 22.91 4.67 8.37
N TYR A 150 23.90 5.49 7.97
CA TYR A 150 23.74 6.41 6.84
C TYR A 150 23.54 5.70 5.50
N LEU A 151 24.20 4.56 5.27
CA LEU A 151 23.95 3.75 4.08
C LEU A 151 22.49 3.25 4.03
N ILE A 152 21.98 2.77 5.17
CA ILE A 152 20.58 2.34 5.30
C ILE A 152 19.62 3.53 5.12
N ALA A 153 19.96 4.70 5.66
CA ALA A 153 19.17 5.92 5.48
C ALA A 153 19.10 6.35 4.01
N ILE A 154 20.22 6.35 3.28
CA ILE A 154 20.26 6.66 1.84
C ILE A 154 19.43 5.66 1.05
N LEU A 155 19.51 4.37 1.38
CA LEU A 155 18.67 3.34 0.76
C LEU A 155 17.17 3.59 1.02
N ALA A 156 16.81 3.99 2.25
CA ALA A 156 15.43 4.33 2.60
C ALA A 156 14.94 5.53 1.78
N VAL A 157 15.75 6.57 1.63
CA VAL A 157 15.42 7.74 0.79
C VAL A 157 15.23 7.32 -0.66
N PHE A 158 16.14 6.49 -1.20
CA PHE A 158 16.06 5.99 -2.57
C PHE A 158 14.78 5.19 -2.84
N MET A 159 14.35 4.34 -1.90
CA MET A 159 13.15 3.51 -2.06
C MET A 159 11.85 4.28 -1.74
N PHE A 160 11.82 5.00 -0.62
CA PHE A 160 10.60 5.59 -0.07
C PHE A 160 10.42 7.09 -0.35
N GLY A 161 11.43 7.75 -0.90
CA GLY A 161 11.30 9.09 -1.48
C GLY A 161 10.89 9.08 -2.96
N ASP A 162 10.78 7.90 -3.59
CA ASP A 162 10.51 7.77 -5.02
C ASP A 162 9.18 8.41 -5.42
N THR A 163 9.20 9.23 -6.47
CA THR A 163 8.02 9.94 -6.99
C THR A 163 6.91 9.01 -7.44
N GLY A 164 7.23 7.76 -7.76
CA GLY A 164 6.24 6.73 -8.00
C GLY A 164 5.25 6.56 -6.85
N TYR A 165 5.72 6.68 -5.61
CA TYR A 165 4.88 6.64 -4.42
C TYR A 165 4.30 8.00 -4.08
N THR A 166 5.13 9.05 -4.06
CA THR A 166 4.70 10.36 -3.53
C THR A 166 3.73 11.09 -4.46
N ALA A 167 3.71 10.79 -5.76
CA ALA A 167 2.73 11.35 -6.70
C ALA A 167 1.27 11.08 -6.30
N TYR A 168 0.99 9.97 -5.61
CA TYR A 168 -0.35 9.66 -5.09
C TYR A 168 -0.84 10.67 -4.05
N PHE A 169 0.04 11.45 -3.42
CA PHE A 169 -0.35 12.38 -2.37
C PHE A 169 -1.19 13.55 -2.90
N ASN A 170 -0.90 13.98 -4.13
CA ASN A 170 -1.69 14.94 -4.90
C ASN A 170 -2.74 14.19 -5.75
N SER A 171 -3.59 13.42 -5.08
CA SER A 171 -4.56 12.54 -5.72
C SER A 171 -5.60 12.03 -4.71
N PHE A 172 -6.78 11.61 -5.18
CA PHE A 172 -7.81 11.01 -4.33
C PHE A 172 -7.75 9.48 -4.30
N TYR A 173 -6.60 8.90 -4.60
CA TYR A 173 -6.36 7.47 -4.41
C TYR A 173 -6.04 7.12 -2.95
N GLY A 174 -6.67 6.06 -2.43
CA GLY A 174 -6.42 5.54 -1.07
C GLY A 174 -4.99 5.03 -0.87
N GLU A 175 -4.25 4.83 -1.95
CA GLU A 175 -2.85 4.43 -2.04
C GLU A 175 -1.92 5.31 -1.19
N SER A 176 -2.23 6.61 -1.05
CA SER A 176 -1.49 7.51 -0.14
C SER A 176 -1.56 7.07 1.31
N VAL A 177 -2.76 6.72 1.77
CA VAL A 177 -2.99 6.21 3.13
C VAL A 177 -2.36 4.84 3.27
N VAL A 178 -2.54 3.96 2.27
CA VAL A 178 -1.94 2.62 2.25
C VAL A 178 -0.43 2.70 2.44
N TYR A 179 0.22 3.58 1.69
CA TYR A 179 1.67 3.73 1.72
C TYR A 179 2.20 4.17 3.08
N ILE A 180 1.65 5.27 3.61
CA ILE A 180 2.08 5.84 4.88
C ILE A 180 1.79 4.89 6.04
N MET A 181 0.59 4.31 6.07
CA MET A 181 0.18 3.41 7.15
C MET A 181 0.95 2.09 7.12
N ALA A 182 1.29 1.56 5.95
CA ALA A 182 2.17 0.39 5.83
C ALA A 182 3.57 0.65 6.39
N ILE A 183 4.17 1.82 6.10
CA ILE A 183 5.46 2.22 6.66
C ILE A 183 5.37 2.34 8.18
N LEU A 184 4.33 3.01 8.71
CA LEU A 184 4.11 3.17 10.15
C LEU A 184 3.88 1.83 10.86
N LEU A 185 3.14 0.91 10.24
CA LEU A 185 2.90 -0.44 10.75
C LEU A 185 4.22 -1.22 10.88
N ALA A 186 5.03 -1.20 9.82
CA ALA A 186 6.34 -1.84 9.81
C ALA A 186 7.30 -1.19 10.83
N ALA A 187 7.37 0.15 10.84
CA ALA A 187 8.23 0.92 11.72
C ALA A 187 7.91 0.66 13.21
N SER A 188 6.64 0.77 13.59
CA SER A 188 6.18 0.52 14.96
C SER A 188 6.44 -0.93 15.39
N GLY A 189 6.20 -1.91 14.52
CA GLY A 189 6.54 -3.32 14.77
C GLY A 189 8.04 -3.54 15.01
N VAL A 190 8.90 -2.92 14.18
CA VAL A 190 10.36 -2.99 14.36
C VAL A 190 10.80 -2.28 15.66
N LEU A 191 10.20 -1.13 16.00
CA LEU A 191 10.53 -0.39 17.21
C LEU A 191 10.09 -1.11 18.49
N LEU A 192 8.95 -1.82 18.46
CA LEU A 192 8.53 -2.75 19.51
C LEU A 192 9.56 -3.87 19.70
N TYR A 193 9.97 -4.51 18.60
CA TYR A 193 11.02 -5.54 18.62
C TYR A 193 12.32 -5.00 19.24
N ARG A 194 12.75 -3.79 18.85
CA ARG A 194 14.00 -3.16 19.34
C ARG A 194 13.94 -2.61 20.76
N LYS A 195 12.75 -2.48 21.36
CA LYS A 195 12.52 -1.79 22.66
C LYS A 195 13.16 -0.39 22.69
N ARG A 196 12.96 0.38 21.63
CA ARG A 196 13.56 1.72 21.48
C ARG A 196 12.74 2.83 22.13
N TYR A 197 11.42 2.71 22.05
CA TYR A 197 10.44 3.64 22.61
C TYR A 197 9.51 2.89 23.56
N ASN A 198 8.58 3.61 24.17
CA ASN A 198 7.57 3.03 25.06
C ASN A 198 6.69 2.03 24.28
N ASP A 199 6.58 0.80 24.79
CA ASP A 199 5.84 -0.28 24.14
C ASP A 199 4.34 0.06 23.97
N TYR A 200 3.72 0.79 24.89
CA TYR A 200 2.31 1.19 24.76
C TYR A 200 2.10 2.19 23.62
N VAL A 201 3.01 3.15 23.46
CA VAL A 201 2.94 4.14 22.38
C VAL A 201 3.16 3.46 21.03
N MET A 202 4.12 2.54 20.94
CA MET A 202 4.37 1.82 19.70
C MET A 202 3.26 0.81 19.37
N LEU A 203 2.66 0.18 20.38
CA LEU A 203 1.47 -0.66 20.19
C LEU A 203 0.27 0.18 19.73
N PHE A 204 0.05 1.35 20.31
CA PHE A 204 -0.99 2.28 19.83
C PHE A 204 -0.77 2.68 18.37
N LEU A 205 0.46 3.07 18.01
CA LEU A 205 0.79 3.43 16.63
C LEU A 205 0.64 2.24 15.67
N PHE A 206 1.02 1.04 16.09
CA PHE A 206 0.83 -0.20 15.34
C PHE A 206 -0.66 -0.47 15.08
N THR A 207 -1.50 -0.40 16.13
CA THR A 207 -2.94 -0.62 16.02
C THR A 207 -3.60 0.46 15.16
N LEU A 208 -3.30 1.74 15.40
CA LEU A 208 -3.88 2.85 14.65
C LEU A 208 -3.52 2.77 13.17
N SER A 209 -2.24 2.52 12.83
CA SER A 209 -1.81 2.37 11.45
C SER A 209 -2.49 1.18 10.77
N ALA A 210 -2.59 0.03 11.44
CA ALA A 210 -3.28 -1.13 10.86
C ALA A 210 -4.79 -0.89 10.69
N VAL A 211 -5.50 -0.28 11.64
CA VAL A 211 -6.92 0.07 11.49
C VAL A 211 -7.13 1.02 10.31
N LEU A 212 -6.34 2.09 10.22
CA LEU A 212 -6.44 3.04 9.11
C LEU A 212 -6.09 2.39 7.76
N LEU A 213 -5.10 1.49 7.74
CA LEU A 213 -4.74 0.71 6.56
C LEU A 213 -5.88 -0.22 6.12
N THR A 214 -6.47 -0.98 7.04
CA THR A 214 -7.60 -1.88 6.78
C THR A 214 -8.80 -1.14 6.22
N THR A 215 -9.12 0.02 6.81
CA THR A 215 -10.31 0.82 6.45
C THR A 215 -10.07 1.79 5.30
N SER A 216 -8.87 1.84 4.71
CA SER A 216 -8.56 2.79 3.62
C SER A 216 -9.13 2.36 2.26
N LYS A 217 -9.24 1.05 2.03
CA LYS A 217 -9.81 0.45 0.82
C LYS A 217 -10.50 -0.87 1.17
N GLN A 218 -11.56 -1.19 0.44
CA GLN A 218 -12.30 -2.46 0.62
C GLN A 218 -11.40 -3.69 0.42
N GLN A 219 -10.40 -3.61 -0.46
CA GLN A 219 -9.43 -4.69 -0.69
C GLN A 219 -8.50 -4.95 0.51
N ASN A 220 -8.38 -3.99 1.43
CA ASN A 220 -7.52 -4.10 2.60
C ASN A 220 -8.23 -4.75 3.80
N VAL A 221 -9.46 -5.23 3.65
CA VAL A 221 -10.20 -5.99 4.69
C VAL A 221 -9.33 -7.10 5.29
N THR A 222 -8.59 -7.83 4.44
CA THR A 222 -7.71 -8.94 4.86
C THR A 222 -6.58 -8.50 5.78
N VAL A 223 -6.16 -7.22 5.71
CA VAL A 223 -5.10 -6.68 6.57
C VAL A 223 -5.49 -6.78 8.03
N GLY A 224 -6.72 -6.37 8.40
CA GLY A 224 -7.17 -6.35 9.79
C GLY A 224 -7.21 -7.76 10.38
N ILE A 225 -7.62 -8.72 9.57
CA ILE A 225 -7.67 -10.15 9.92
C ILE A 225 -6.24 -10.69 10.14
N ILE A 226 -5.34 -10.51 9.17
CA ILE A 226 -3.96 -11.04 9.23
C ILE A 226 -3.18 -10.41 10.39
N VAL A 227 -3.24 -9.09 10.52
CA VAL A 227 -2.55 -8.36 11.58
C VAL A 227 -3.14 -8.70 12.95
N GLY A 228 -4.47 -8.83 13.07
CA GLY A 228 -5.12 -9.24 14.32
C GLY A 228 -4.71 -10.64 14.77
N LEU A 229 -4.64 -11.60 13.85
CA LEU A 229 -4.26 -12.99 14.15
C LEU A 229 -2.77 -13.13 14.48
N ILE A 230 -1.89 -12.66 13.59
CA ILE A 230 -0.44 -12.83 13.75
C ILE A 230 0.12 -11.88 14.81
N GLY A 231 -0.44 -10.66 14.90
CA GLY A 231 -0.13 -9.69 15.93
C GLY A 231 -0.49 -10.17 17.35
N GLY A 232 -1.26 -11.26 17.50
CA GLY A 232 -1.49 -11.92 18.78
C GLY A 232 -0.21 -12.26 19.55
N ILE A 233 0.91 -12.48 18.87
CA ILE A 233 2.22 -12.66 19.53
C ILE A 233 2.63 -11.45 20.38
N LEU A 234 2.21 -10.24 20.01
CA LEU A 234 2.52 -9.01 20.72
C LEU A 234 1.92 -8.99 22.14
N ILE A 235 0.86 -9.76 22.41
CA ILE A 235 0.28 -9.92 23.75
C ILE A 235 1.34 -10.43 24.73
N TYR A 236 2.18 -11.35 24.27
CA TYR A 236 3.21 -11.98 25.12
C TYR A 236 4.50 -11.17 25.23
N LEU A 237 4.57 -9.98 24.62
CA LEU A 237 5.75 -9.11 24.67
C LEU A 237 6.08 -8.63 26.10
N HIS A 238 5.06 -8.48 26.94
CA HIS A 238 5.22 -8.13 28.36
C HIS A 238 4.53 -9.13 29.28
N LYS A 239 5.06 -9.30 30.49
CA LYS A 239 4.41 -10.07 31.56
C LYS A 239 3.33 -9.27 32.31
N ASN A 240 3.20 -7.98 32.04
CA ASN A 240 2.26 -7.10 32.74
C ASN A 240 0.84 -7.40 32.25
N LYS A 241 -0.10 -7.62 33.18
CA LYS A 241 -1.51 -7.88 32.88
C LYS A 241 -2.15 -6.73 32.12
N THR A 242 -1.86 -5.47 32.47
CA THR A 242 -2.40 -4.29 31.78
C THR A 242 -1.94 -4.24 30.33
N TYR A 243 -0.65 -4.48 30.07
CA TYR A 243 -0.14 -4.51 28.70
C TYR A 243 -0.78 -5.63 27.89
N ARG A 244 -0.89 -6.84 28.46
CA ARG A 244 -1.54 -7.99 27.81
C ARG A 244 -2.99 -7.69 27.45
N PHE A 245 -3.73 -7.05 28.35
CA PHE A 245 -5.11 -6.65 28.11
C PHE A 245 -5.20 -5.62 26.96
N VAL A 246 -4.39 -4.56 26.99
CA VAL A 246 -4.36 -3.54 25.92
C VAL A 246 -3.97 -4.14 24.56
N ALA A 247 -2.98 -5.05 24.53
CA ALA A 247 -2.58 -5.76 23.33
C ALA A 247 -3.68 -6.69 22.81
N ALA A 248 -4.36 -7.44 23.68
CA ALA A 248 -5.48 -8.30 23.29
C ALA A 248 -6.65 -7.48 22.71
N MET A 249 -7.02 -6.38 23.37
CA MET A 249 -8.04 -5.46 22.87
C MET A 249 -7.64 -4.85 21.51
N SER A 250 -6.37 -4.49 21.34
CA SER A 250 -5.85 -4.01 20.05
C SER A 250 -6.04 -5.04 18.93
N MET A 251 -5.74 -6.32 19.18
CA MET A 251 -5.91 -7.38 18.19
C MET A 251 -7.39 -7.64 17.87
N ILE A 252 -8.27 -7.58 18.88
CA ILE A 252 -9.73 -7.70 18.67
C ILE A 252 -10.24 -6.53 17.83
N ILE A 253 -9.85 -5.30 18.14
CA ILE A 253 -10.23 -4.11 17.35
C ILE A 253 -9.78 -4.28 15.90
N LEU A 254 -8.57 -4.79 15.66
CA LEU A 254 -8.06 -5.04 14.30
C LEU A 254 -8.88 -6.08 13.54
N PHE A 255 -9.15 -7.21 14.18
CA PHE A 255 -9.97 -8.26 13.60
C PHE A 255 -11.39 -7.76 13.28
N MET A 256 -12.01 -7.05 14.23
CA MET A 256 -13.34 -6.45 14.06
C MET A 256 -13.35 -5.34 13.01
N SER A 257 -12.27 -4.56 12.87
CA SER A 257 -12.17 -3.53 11.82
C SER A 257 -12.18 -4.14 10.41
N GLY A 258 -11.59 -5.33 10.23
CA GLY A 258 -11.68 -6.09 8.98
C GLY A 258 -13.13 -6.49 8.70
N ILE A 259 -13.81 -7.10 9.68
CA ILE A 259 -15.22 -7.51 9.55
C ILE A 259 -16.13 -6.31 9.25
N ALA A 260 -15.97 -5.21 10.00
CA ALA A 260 -16.76 -4.00 9.82
C ALA A 260 -16.54 -3.39 8.43
N THR A 261 -15.29 -3.33 7.96
CA THR A 261 -14.98 -2.83 6.61
C THR A 261 -15.65 -3.67 5.53
N TYR A 262 -15.69 -5.00 5.70
CA TYR A 262 -16.38 -5.90 4.77
C TYR A 262 -17.90 -5.69 4.78
N ALA A 263 -18.50 -5.56 5.97
CA ALA A 263 -19.95 -5.35 6.12
C ALA A 263 -20.43 -4.00 5.57
N LEU A 264 -19.54 -3.02 5.45
CA LEU A 264 -19.83 -1.67 4.93
C LEU A 264 -19.58 -1.53 3.42
N ILE A 265 -19.28 -2.62 2.70
CA ILE A 265 -19.15 -2.60 1.24
C ILE A 265 -20.56 -2.43 0.62
N PRO A 266 -20.83 -1.35 -0.15
CA PRO A 266 -22.11 -1.16 -0.81
C PRO A 266 -22.36 -2.20 -1.90
N LYS A 267 -23.62 -2.53 -2.15
CA LYS A 267 -24.03 -3.60 -3.08
C LYS A 267 -23.62 -3.30 -4.52
N GLU A 268 -23.66 -2.05 -4.94
CA GLU A 268 -23.29 -1.64 -6.29
C GLU A 268 -21.82 -1.98 -6.59
N PHE A 269 -20.93 -1.77 -5.62
CA PHE A 269 -19.53 -2.18 -5.74
C PHE A 269 -19.35 -3.70 -5.71
N VAL A 270 -20.26 -4.44 -5.07
CA VAL A 270 -20.25 -5.90 -5.11
C VAL A 270 -20.56 -6.39 -6.54
N GLU A 271 -21.56 -5.83 -7.20
CA GLU A 271 -21.92 -6.21 -8.58
C GLU A 271 -20.81 -5.90 -9.58
N ILE A 272 -20.21 -4.70 -9.52
CA ILE A 272 -19.08 -4.30 -10.38
C ILE A 272 -17.91 -5.29 -10.21
N ASN A 273 -17.53 -5.57 -8.97
CA ASN A 273 -16.43 -6.48 -8.67
C ASN A 273 -16.78 -7.92 -9.07
N GLN A 274 -18.00 -8.38 -8.82
CA GLN A 274 -18.47 -9.72 -9.25
C GLN A 274 -18.40 -9.86 -10.76
N TYR A 275 -18.82 -8.85 -11.52
CA TYR A 275 -18.74 -8.88 -12.98
C TYR A 275 -17.30 -9.08 -13.44
N HIS A 276 -16.38 -8.21 -13.02
CA HIS A 276 -14.96 -8.33 -13.37
C HIS A 276 -14.35 -9.64 -12.88
N ALA A 277 -14.70 -10.10 -11.67
CA ALA A 277 -14.20 -11.35 -11.12
C ALA A 277 -14.49 -12.55 -12.02
N MET A 278 -15.63 -12.59 -12.71
CA MET A 278 -15.98 -13.65 -13.66
C MET A 278 -15.39 -13.39 -15.05
N THR A 279 -15.68 -12.23 -15.63
CA THR A 279 -15.36 -11.92 -17.05
C THR A 279 -13.87 -11.71 -17.29
N ARG A 280 -13.16 -11.16 -16.30
CA ARG A 280 -11.73 -10.88 -16.29
C ARG A 280 -10.93 -11.87 -15.43
N GLY A 281 -11.58 -12.89 -14.88
CA GLY A 281 -10.97 -13.97 -14.10
C GLY A 281 -11.12 -15.31 -14.82
N PRO A 282 -12.02 -16.22 -14.38
CA PRO A 282 -12.24 -17.53 -15.01
C PRO A 282 -12.45 -17.49 -16.53
N LEU A 283 -13.16 -16.48 -17.05
CA LEU A 283 -13.44 -16.37 -18.49
C LEU A 283 -12.32 -15.75 -19.33
N LEU A 284 -11.29 -15.16 -18.70
CA LEU A 284 -10.26 -14.41 -19.42
C LEU A 284 -9.33 -15.31 -20.25
N HIS A 285 -8.92 -16.44 -19.66
CA HIS A 285 -7.92 -17.35 -20.23
C HIS A 285 -8.47 -18.75 -20.52
N THR A 286 -9.79 -18.90 -20.59
CA THR A 286 -10.40 -20.20 -20.90
C THR A 286 -10.54 -20.39 -22.42
N ASP A 287 -10.23 -21.60 -22.89
CA ASP A 287 -10.41 -21.98 -24.30
C ASP A 287 -11.88 -22.26 -24.61
N ASN A 288 -12.66 -22.65 -23.59
CA ASN A 288 -14.10 -22.89 -23.68
C ASN A 288 -14.86 -22.13 -22.57
N PRO A 289 -15.31 -20.89 -22.86
CA PRO A 289 -16.10 -20.08 -21.92
C PRO A 289 -17.43 -20.74 -21.52
N GLU A 290 -18.06 -21.48 -22.43
CA GLU A 290 -19.35 -22.14 -22.20
C GLU A 290 -19.22 -23.23 -21.14
N GLU A 291 -18.23 -24.13 -21.27
CA GLU A 291 -17.95 -25.15 -20.25
C GLU A 291 -17.62 -24.52 -18.89
N THR A 292 -16.88 -23.41 -18.91
CA THR A 292 -16.52 -22.68 -17.69
C THR A 292 -17.77 -22.14 -16.98
N LEU A 293 -18.69 -21.51 -17.72
CA LEU A 293 -19.97 -21.03 -17.20
C LEU A 293 -20.85 -22.16 -16.67
N ASN A 294 -20.91 -23.28 -17.40
CA ASN A 294 -21.69 -24.44 -17.01
C ASN A 294 -21.23 -25.03 -15.65
N ARG A 295 -19.92 -25.00 -15.36
CA ARG A 295 -19.37 -25.37 -14.03
C ARG A 295 -19.87 -24.48 -12.88
N PHE A 296 -20.24 -23.22 -13.17
CA PHE A 296 -20.87 -22.32 -12.21
C PHE A 296 -22.40 -22.40 -12.24
N GLY A 297 -22.99 -23.27 -13.06
CA GLY A 297 -24.44 -23.35 -13.26
C GLY A 297 -25.01 -22.13 -13.98
N ILE A 298 -24.19 -21.45 -14.78
CA ILE A 298 -24.56 -20.27 -15.57
C ILE A 298 -24.84 -20.70 -17.01
N ASN A 299 -25.85 -20.08 -17.63
CA ASN A 299 -26.19 -20.35 -19.03
C ASN A 299 -25.03 -19.96 -19.98
N GLU A 300 -24.71 -20.85 -20.91
CA GLU A 300 -23.63 -20.73 -21.88
C GLU A 300 -23.74 -19.48 -22.77
N GLN A 301 -24.94 -18.93 -22.96
CA GLN A 301 -25.16 -17.68 -23.71
C GLN A 301 -24.40 -16.47 -23.14
N TYR A 302 -24.07 -16.49 -21.84
CA TYR A 302 -23.29 -15.43 -21.19
C TYR A 302 -21.80 -15.47 -21.54
N SER A 303 -21.36 -16.43 -22.36
CA SER A 303 -19.99 -16.50 -22.90
C SER A 303 -19.60 -15.24 -23.68
N ILE A 304 -20.60 -14.52 -24.22
CA ILE A 304 -20.42 -13.23 -24.91
C ILE A 304 -19.84 -12.13 -24.01
N LEU A 305 -19.95 -12.27 -22.69
CA LEU A 305 -19.37 -11.35 -21.70
C LEU A 305 -17.90 -11.71 -21.38
N SER A 306 -17.33 -12.72 -22.02
CA SER A 306 -15.92 -13.06 -21.81
C SER A 306 -15.04 -11.86 -22.16
N LYS A 307 -14.11 -11.53 -21.25
CA LYS A 307 -13.11 -10.45 -21.38
C LYS A 307 -13.65 -9.02 -21.34
N SER A 308 -14.97 -8.81 -21.30
CA SER A 308 -15.55 -7.47 -21.20
C SER A 308 -15.37 -6.86 -19.81
N ILE A 309 -15.43 -5.53 -19.74
CA ILE A 309 -15.41 -4.78 -18.49
C ILE A 309 -16.74 -4.04 -18.27
N TYR A 310 -17.11 -3.87 -17.00
CA TYR A 310 -18.34 -3.20 -16.57
C TYR A 310 -18.56 -1.81 -17.18
N TYR A 311 -17.49 -1.06 -17.47
CA TYR A 311 -17.54 0.32 -17.96
C TYR A 311 -17.38 0.45 -19.49
N GLU A 312 -17.54 -0.63 -20.24
CA GLU A 312 -17.54 -0.55 -21.70
C GLU A 312 -18.72 0.32 -22.19
N LEU A 313 -18.44 1.28 -23.08
CA LEU A 313 -19.46 2.20 -23.61
C LEU A 313 -20.53 1.47 -24.45
N TYR A 314 -20.15 0.35 -25.07
CA TYR A 314 -20.99 -0.42 -25.97
C TYR A 314 -20.97 -1.87 -25.53
N THR A 315 -21.91 -2.24 -24.66
CA THR A 315 -22.07 -3.63 -24.22
C THR A 315 -23.16 -4.33 -25.02
N THR A 316 -23.03 -5.64 -25.16
CA THR A 316 -24.05 -6.49 -25.80
C THR A 316 -25.29 -6.67 -24.94
N ILE A 317 -25.13 -6.55 -23.62
CA ILE A 317 -26.20 -6.62 -22.61
C ILE A 317 -25.93 -5.50 -21.60
N ASP A 318 -27.00 -4.87 -21.13
CA ASP A 318 -26.93 -3.93 -20.00
C ASP A 318 -26.44 -4.67 -18.74
N VAL A 319 -25.26 -4.29 -18.24
CA VAL A 319 -24.59 -4.92 -17.08
C VAL A 319 -25.35 -4.73 -15.77
N GLU A 320 -26.27 -3.77 -15.72
CA GLU A 320 -27.17 -3.48 -14.59
C GLU A 320 -28.55 -4.13 -14.73
N SER A 321 -28.78 -4.88 -15.82
CA SER A 321 -30.09 -5.49 -16.09
C SER A 321 -30.49 -6.52 -15.00
N PRO A 322 -31.79 -6.59 -14.65
CA PRO A 322 -32.31 -7.61 -13.72
C PRO A 322 -31.97 -9.04 -14.17
N MET A 323 -31.91 -9.28 -15.47
CA MET A 323 -31.56 -10.57 -16.06
C MET A 323 -30.15 -11.05 -15.61
N LEU A 324 -29.14 -10.18 -15.62
CA LEU A 324 -27.81 -10.55 -15.13
C LEU A 324 -27.77 -10.73 -13.62
N ARG A 325 -28.56 -9.96 -12.86
CA ARG A 325 -28.68 -10.16 -11.40
C ARG A 325 -29.20 -11.54 -11.06
N ASP A 326 -30.25 -11.98 -11.75
CA ASP A 326 -30.94 -13.22 -11.42
C ASP A 326 -30.22 -14.45 -11.99
N ASP A 327 -29.67 -14.36 -13.21
CA ASP A 327 -29.12 -15.53 -13.92
C ASP A 327 -27.60 -15.63 -13.90
N PHE A 328 -26.88 -14.53 -13.67
CA PHE A 328 -25.42 -14.48 -13.71
C PHE A 328 -24.82 -14.21 -12.32
N TYR A 329 -25.03 -13.03 -11.73
CA TYR A 329 -24.41 -12.62 -10.46
C TYR A 329 -24.85 -13.50 -9.27
N SER A 330 -26.09 -14.00 -9.26
CA SER A 330 -26.61 -14.86 -8.20
C SER A 330 -25.93 -16.24 -8.11
N ARG A 331 -25.29 -16.69 -9.20
CA ARG A 331 -24.77 -18.06 -9.35
C ARG A 331 -23.39 -18.27 -8.74
N TYR A 332 -22.69 -17.18 -8.43
CA TYR A 332 -21.32 -17.26 -7.94
C TYR A 332 -21.00 -16.17 -6.92
N GLY A 333 -19.91 -16.38 -6.19
CA GLY A 333 -19.36 -15.40 -5.29
C GLY A 333 -17.88 -15.68 -5.05
N PHE A 334 -17.30 -15.01 -4.06
CA PHE A 334 -15.88 -15.14 -3.75
C PHE A 334 -15.45 -16.60 -3.55
N GLY A 335 -16.25 -17.38 -2.80
CA GLY A 335 -15.94 -18.77 -2.50
C GLY A 335 -15.98 -19.72 -3.70
N SER A 336 -16.92 -19.52 -4.63
CA SER A 336 -17.01 -20.38 -5.82
C SER A 336 -15.88 -20.11 -6.81
N ILE A 337 -15.49 -18.83 -6.99
CA ILE A 337 -14.33 -18.45 -7.81
C ILE A 337 -13.04 -19.01 -7.19
N LEU A 338 -12.88 -18.93 -5.87
CA LEU A 338 -11.77 -19.57 -5.17
C LEU A 338 -11.75 -21.09 -5.41
N GLY A 339 -12.90 -21.76 -5.31
CA GLY A 339 -13.04 -23.19 -5.60
C GLY A 339 -12.67 -23.56 -7.04
N TYR A 340 -13.01 -22.70 -8.01
CA TYR A 340 -12.59 -22.85 -9.41
C TYR A 340 -11.07 -22.80 -9.54
N TYR A 341 -10.41 -21.81 -8.95
CA TYR A 341 -8.94 -21.72 -9.01
C TYR A 341 -8.24 -22.91 -8.31
N ILE A 342 -8.76 -23.38 -7.18
CA ILE A 342 -8.22 -24.57 -6.51
C ILE A 342 -8.34 -25.81 -7.42
N SER A 343 -9.46 -25.95 -8.13
CA SER A 343 -9.70 -27.08 -9.04
C SER A 343 -8.96 -26.98 -10.38
N ASN A 344 -8.43 -25.80 -10.73
CA ASN A 344 -7.77 -25.53 -12.01
C ASN A 344 -6.37 -24.91 -11.80
N PRO A 345 -5.39 -25.68 -11.28
CA PRO A 345 -4.08 -25.15 -10.86
C PRO A 345 -3.30 -24.49 -12.01
N GLY A 346 -3.43 -24.98 -13.26
CA GLY A 346 -2.79 -24.35 -14.43
C GLY A 346 -3.28 -22.92 -14.65
N LYS A 347 -4.60 -22.70 -14.65
CA LYS A 347 -5.22 -21.36 -14.79
C LYS A 347 -4.92 -20.46 -13.60
N THR A 348 -4.81 -21.04 -12.40
CA THR A 348 -4.37 -20.30 -11.21
C THR A 348 -2.94 -19.79 -11.35
N ILE A 349 -2.01 -20.60 -11.85
CA ILE A 349 -0.63 -20.17 -12.09
C ILE A 349 -0.57 -19.07 -13.16
N GLU A 350 -1.34 -19.19 -14.25
CA GLU A 350 -1.45 -18.14 -15.28
C GLU A 350 -1.90 -16.79 -14.68
N MET A 351 -2.96 -16.80 -13.87
CA MET A 351 -3.44 -15.58 -13.19
C MET A 351 -2.43 -15.03 -12.17
N LEU A 352 -1.73 -15.90 -11.44
CA LEU A 352 -0.69 -15.48 -10.50
C LEU A 352 0.53 -14.88 -11.20
N ASP A 353 0.93 -15.42 -12.36
CA ASP A 353 2.00 -14.85 -13.18
C ASP A 353 1.56 -13.52 -13.81
N LEU A 354 0.31 -13.40 -14.25
CA LEU A 354 -0.25 -12.12 -14.69
C LEU A 354 -0.21 -11.08 -13.57
N ALA A 355 -0.59 -11.45 -12.34
CA ALA A 355 -0.44 -10.58 -11.18
C ALA A 355 1.02 -10.23 -10.91
N ALA A 356 1.95 -11.18 -10.98
CA ALA A 356 3.37 -10.91 -10.79
C ALA A 356 3.94 -9.92 -11.81
N GLN A 357 3.44 -9.91 -13.06
CA GLN A 357 3.84 -8.92 -14.07
C GLN A 357 3.49 -7.48 -13.69
N HIS A 358 2.39 -7.29 -12.96
CA HIS A 358 1.92 -5.97 -12.51
C HIS A 358 2.36 -5.62 -11.07
N ALA A 359 2.72 -6.62 -10.26
CA ALA A 359 3.08 -6.51 -8.85
C ALA A 359 4.31 -5.64 -8.54
N PHE A 360 5.10 -5.31 -9.56
CA PHE A 360 6.30 -4.47 -9.45
C PHE A 360 6.12 -3.09 -10.09
N THR A 361 4.91 -2.76 -10.55
CA THR A 361 4.58 -1.47 -11.16
C THR A 361 3.83 -0.57 -10.17
N ILE A 362 4.53 0.41 -9.59
CA ILE A 362 3.96 1.33 -8.58
C ILE A 362 2.90 2.28 -9.19
N ARG A 363 3.19 2.83 -10.38
CA ARG A 363 2.28 3.74 -11.10
C ARG A 363 1.69 3.03 -12.33
N PRO A 364 0.37 2.84 -12.43
CA PRO A 364 -0.28 2.31 -13.61
C PRO A 364 0.16 3.01 -14.90
N THR A 365 0.33 2.26 -15.99
CA THR A 365 0.93 2.75 -17.25
C THR A 365 0.12 3.85 -17.92
N ALA A 366 -1.20 3.80 -17.81
CA ALA A 366 -2.11 4.72 -18.49
C ALA A 366 -2.19 6.11 -17.84
N MET A 367 -1.76 6.27 -16.58
CA MET A 367 -1.96 7.52 -15.84
C MET A 367 -0.78 8.50 -15.94
N GLY A 368 -1.09 9.72 -16.38
CA GLY A 368 -0.16 10.85 -16.40
C GLY A 368 -0.01 11.54 -15.05
N ASN A 369 1.06 12.33 -14.94
CA ASN A 369 1.44 12.99 -13.69
C ASN A 369 1.48 14.52 -13.72
N TYR A 370 1.30 15.12 -14.89
CA TYR A 370 1.43 16.56 -15.09
C TYR A 370 0.07 17.20 -15.39
N GLU A 371 -0.06 18.49 -15.08
CA GLU A 371 -1.22 19.27 -15.50
C GLU A 371 -1.20 19.47 -17.03
N LYS A 372 -2.39 19.57 -17.65
CA LYS A 372 -2.54 19.86 -19.09
C LYS A 372 -1.84 21.14 -19.52
N SER A 373 -1.76 22.13 -18.62
CA SER A 373 -1.10 23.42 -18.85
C SER A 373 0.42 23.34 -19.01
N GLU A 374 1.05 22.24 -18.61
CA GLU A 374 2.50 22.03 -18.73
C GLU A 374 2.92 21.55 -20.15
N ALA A 375 1.97 21.51 -21.10
CA ALA A 375 2.18 21.12 -22.50
C ALA A 375 2.88 19.76 -22.69
N ARG A 376 2.65 18.84 -21.75
CA ARG A 376 3.16 17.46 -21.79
C ARG A 376 2.22 16.55 -22.60
N PRO A 377 2.74 15.51 -23.28
CA PRO A 377 1.89 14.51 -23.92
C PRO A 377 0.96 13.83 -22.91
N PHE A 378 -0.19 13.39 -23.41
CA PHE A 378 -1.19 12.68 -22.64
C PHE A 378 -0.57 11.44 -21.97
N GLY A 379 -0.78 11.31 -20.65
CA GLY A 379 -0.27 10.16 -19.90
C GLY A 379 1.23 10.22 -19.57
N GLU A 380 1.93 11.35 -19.83
CA GLU A 380 3.34 11.47 -19.48
C GLU A 380 3.56 11.34 -17.97
N LYS A 381 4.55 10.51 -17.60
CA LYS A 381 4.91 10.24 -16.21
C LYS A 381 6.06 11.11 -15.74
N ALA A 382 6.01 11.48 -14.46
CA ALA A 382 7.11 12.20 -13.85
C ALA A 382 8.37 11.33 -13.74
N SER A 383 9.50 11.88 -14.17
CA SER A 383 10.83 11.26 -14.13
C SER A 383 11.70 11.75 -12.98
N PHE A 384 11.33 12.87 -12.34
CA PHE A 384 12.03 13.39 -11.17
C PHE A 384 12.03 12.37 -10.04
N PHE A 385 13.20 11.99 -9.54
CA PHE A 385 13.40 11.02 -8.45
C PHE A 385 12.51 9.76 -8.58
N SER A 386 12.41 9.19 -9.79
CA SER A 386 11.64 7.96 -10.05
C SER A 386 12.51 6.75 -10.38
N THR A 387 13.77 6.79 -9.98
CA THR A 387 14.79 5.80 -10.37
C THR A 387 14.49 4.43 -9.76
N TYR A 388 14.05 4.38 -8.51
CA TYR A 388 13.74 3.12 -7.84
C TYR A 388 12.52 2.44 -8.48
N SER A 389 11.43 3.19 -8.70
CA SER A 389 10.24 2.66 -9.36
C SER A 389 10.51 2.21 -10.79
N THR A 390 11.42 2.89 -11.50
CA THR A 390 11.85 2.50 -12.84
C THR A 390 12.65 1.20 -12.85
N PHE A 391 13.66 1.09 -11.98
CA PHE A 391 14.46 -0.14 -11.85
C PHE A 391 13.61 -1.32 -11.41
N LYS A 392 12.72 -1.13 -10.43
CA LYS A 392 11.80 -2.16 -9.95
C LYS A 392 10.94 -2.71 -11.10
N LYS A 393 10.35 -1.83 -11.91
CA LYS A 393 9.55 -2.24 -13.07
C LYS A 393 10.35 -3.00 -14.12
N GLN A 394 11.61 -2.61 -14.37
CA GLN A 394 12.43 -3.17 -15.45
C GLN A 394 13.18 -4.45 -15.05
N LEU A 395 13.64 -4.54 -13.80
CA LEU A 395 14.56 -5.59 -13.34
C LEU A 395 13.87 -6.71 -12.54
N SER A 396 12.69 -6.45 -11.95
CA SER A 396 12.00 -7.48 -11.18
C SER A 396 11.51 -8.62 -12.09
N PRO A 397 11.79 -9.89 -11.75
CA PRO A 397 11.24 -11.02 -12.47
C PRO A 397 9.72 -11.00 -12.43
N LYS A 398 9.09 -11.21 -13.59
CA LYS A 398 7.64 -11.08 -13.77
C LYS A 398 6.90 -12.41 -13.56
N THR A 399 7.38 -13.23 -12.64
CA THR A 399 6.82 -14.56 -12.36
C THR A 399 6.47 -14.70 -10.88
N PHE A 400 5.40 -15.43 -10.60
CA PHE A 400 5.00 -15.73 -9.24
C PHE A 400 6.01 -16.63 -8.52
N GLY A 401 6.74 -17.47 -9.26
CA GLY A 401 7.84 -18.28 -8.74
C GLY A 401 8.94 -17.44 -8.06
N PHE A 402 9.22 -16.23 -8.58
CA PHE A 402 10.15 -15.31 -7.91
C PHE A 402 9.62 -14.81 -6.57
N ILE A 403 8.33 -14.49 -6.48
CA ILE A 403 7.69 -14.08 -5.23
C ILE A 403 7.79 -15.21 -4.19
N LEU A 404 7.51 -16.46 -4.58
CA LEU A 404 7.65 -17.61 -3.69
C LEU A 404 9.10 -17.81 -3.21
N LEU A 405 10.07 -17.71 -4.12
CA LEU A 405 11.50 -17.81 -3.77
C LEU A 405 11.89 -16.70 -2.78
N TRP A 406 11.45 -15.47 -3.01
CA TRP A 406 11.66 -14.35 -2.10
C TRP A 406 11.07 -14.61 -0.71
N VAL A 407 9.84 -15.14 -0.62
CA VAL A 407 9.23 -15.53 0.67
C VAL A 407 10.07 -16.58 1.39
N VAL A 408 10.47 -17.65 0.69
CA VAL A 408 11.28 -18.73 1.28
C VAL A 408 12.62 -18.20 1.80
N ILE A 409 13.30 -17.35 1.03
CA ILE A 409 14.58 -16.75 1.43
C ILE A 409 14.41 -15.88 2.67
N VAL A 410 13.44 -14.95 2.67
CA VAL A 410 13.21 -14.05 3.82
C VAL A 410 12.87 -14.87 5.07
N CYS A 411 11.92 -15.80 4.98
CA CYS A 411 11.55 -16.66 6.11
C CYS A 411 12.74 -17.47 6.61
N GLY A 412 13.52 -18.08 5.71
CA GLY A 412 14.71 -18.86 6.04
C GLY A 412 15.79 -18.06 6.77
N LEU A 413 16.05 -16.82 6.33
CA LEU A 413 17.03 -15.92 6.97
C LEU A 413 16.66 -15.58 8.42
N TYR A 414 15.37 -15.38 8.71
CA TYR A 414 14.91 -15.05 10.06
C TYR A 414 14.60 -16.29 10.93
N LEU A 415 14.42 -17.48 10.34
CA LEU A 415 14.06 -18.70 11.05
C LEU A 415 15.07 -19.11 12.13
N ALA A 416 16.37 -19.04 11.83
CA ALA A 416 17.39 -19.39 12.80
C ALA A 416 17.42 -18.44 14.02
N SER A 417 17.19 -17.13 13.77
CA SER A 417 17.08 -16.14 14.84
C SER A 417 15.85 -16.39 15.72
N PHE A 418 14.73 -16.80 15.10
CA PHE A 418 13.48 -17.15 15.76
C PHE A 418 13.64 -18.39 16.66
N ILE A 419 14.18 -19.49 16.12
CA ILE A 419 14.44 -20.71 16.88
C ILE A 419 15.38 -20.43 18.06
N GLY A 420 16.44 -19.64 17.83
CA GLY A 420 17.36 -19.21 18.89
C GLY A 420 16.66 -18.41 19.99
N ALA A 421 15.75 -17.50 19.63
CA ALA A 421 14.97 -16.72 20.58
C ALA A 421 14.00 -17.58 21.40
N LEU A 422 13.33 -18.55 20.78
CA LEU A 422 12.45 -19.49 21.47
C LEU A 422 13.22 -20.36 22.48
N LYS A 423 14.38 -20.89 22.09
CA LYS A 423 15.26 -21.66 22.99
C LYS A 423 15.70 -20.84 24.21
N ARG A 424 15.94 -19.53 24.02
CA ARG A 424 16.27 -18.59 25.11
C ARG A 424 15.05 -18.11 25.91
N LYS A 425 13.83 -18.51 25.54
CA LYS A 425 12.57 -18.01 26.10
C LYS A 425 12.44 -16.48 26.05
N ASN A 426 13.08 -15.84 25.05
CA ASN A 426 12.98 -14.41 24.82
C ASN A 426 11.95 -14.11 23.72
N ILE A 427 10.70 -13.88 24.12
CA ILE A 427 9.60 -13.59 23.19
C ILE A 427 9.87 -12.35 22.35
N ARG A 428 10.51 -11.32 22.91
CA ARG A 428 10.77 -10.08 22.18
C ARG A 428 11.65 -10.34 20.95
N ASP A 429 12.69 -11.14 21.12
CA ASP A 429 13.58 -11.50 20.01
C ASP A 429 12.86 -12.38 18.98
N ALA A 430 11.86 -13.15 19.41
CA ALA A 430 11.08 -14.04 18.55
C ALA A 430 10.02 -13.31 17.70
N ILE A 431 9.70 -12.03 17.98
CA ILE A 431 8.67 -11.28 17.23
C ILE A 431 9.07 -10.98 15.79
N LYS A 432 10.39 -10.90 15.50
CA LYS A 432 10.85 -10.43 14.19
C LYS A 432 10.35 -11.29 13.04
N LEU A 433 10.45 -12.62 13.13
CA LEU A 433 9.97 -13.51 12.06
C LEU A 433 8.45 -13.39 11.85
N PRO A 434 7.58 -13.53 12.88
CA PRO A 434 6.14 -13.28 12.76
C PRO A 434 5.80 -11.91 12.16
N LEU A 435 6.54 -10.86 12.52
CA LEU A 435 6.36 -9.52 11.92
C LEU A 435 6.66 -9.53 10.41
N MET A 436 7.76 -10.16 9.97
CA MET A 436 8.08 -10.28 8.54
C MET A 436 7.04 -11.12 7.81
N VAL A 437 6.63 -12.26 8.38
CA VAL A 437 5.59 -13.14 7.81
C VAL A 437 4.25 -12.41 7.71
N MET A 438 3.88 -11.64 8.72
CA MET A 438 2.67 -10.82 8.70
C MET A 438 2.71 -9.81 7.55
N MET A 439 3.81 -9.06 7.36
CA MET A 439 3.93 -8.11 6.24
C MET A 439 3.87 -8.81 4.88
N ILE A 440 4.52 -9.97 4.74
CA ILE A 440 4.45 -10.81 3.53
C ILE A 440 3.01 -11.23 3.25
N LEU A 441 2.31 -11.78 4.24
CA LEU A 441 0.93 -12.26 4.08
C LEU A 441 -0.04 -11.11 3.79
N VAL A 442 0.15 -9.94 4.41
CA VAL A 442 -0.60 -8.73 4.08
C VAL A 442 -0.42 -8.38 2.60
N GLY A 443 0.82 -8.35 2.10
CA GLY A 443 1.09 -8.13 0.68
C GLY A 443 0.46 -9.18 -0.24
N LEU A 444 0.68 -10.46 0.04
CA LEU A 444 0.13 -11.57 -0.75
C LEU A 444 -1.40 -11.61 -0.74
N SER A 445 -2.03 -11.18 0.36
CA SER A 445 -3.49 -11.08 0.42
C SER A 445 -4.03 -10.06 -0.59
N GLY A 446 -3.29 -8.99 -0.87
CA GLY A 446 -3.62 -8.04 -1.94
C GLY A 446 -3.65 -8.71 -3.31
N ILE A 447 -2.70 -9.62 -3.59
CA ILE A 447 -2.70 -10.42 -4.83
C ILE A 447 -3.94 -11.30 -4.91
N ALA A 448 -4.20 -12.07 -3.85
CA ALA A 448 -5.31 -13.02 -3.82
C ALA A 448 -6.68 -12.33 -3.96
N VAL A 449 -6.90 -11.24 -3.21
CA VAL A 449 -8.15 -10.47 -3.27
C VAL A 449 -8.34 -9.83 -4.64
N SER A 450 -7.27 -9.36 -5.29
CA SER A 450 -7.36 -8.79 -6.64
C SER A 450 -7.80 -9.83 -7.67
N ILE A 451 -7.13 -10.98 -7.71
CA ILE A 451 -7.43 -12.04 -8.68
C ILE A 451 -8.84 -12.60 -8.48
N ILE A 452 -9.22 -12.92 -7.24
CA ILE A 452 -10.52 -13.55 -6.95
C ILE A 452 -11.65 -12.52 -7.02
N GLY A 453 -11.40 -11.28 -6.59
CA GLY A 453 -12.42 -10.25 -6.45
C GLY A 453 -12.61 -9.35 -7.67
N ALA A 454 -11.65 -9.27 -8.58
CA ALA A 454 -11.70 -8.37 -9.74
C ALA A 454 -11.04 -8.92 -11.01
N GLY A 455 -10.48 -10.14 -10.99
CA GLY A 455 -9.75 -10.70 -12.14
C GLY A 455 -8.47 -9.91 -12.42
N ASP A 456 -8.22 -9.57 -13.69
CA ASP A 456 -7.06 -8.75 -14.10
C ASP A 456 -7.36 -7.24 -14.27
N ALA A 457 -8.58 -6.79 -13.98
CA ALA A 457 -8.97 -5.39 -14.12
C ALA A 457 -8.15 -4.50 -13.17
N ASP A 458 -7.54 -3.42 -13.69
CA ASP A 458 -6.74 -2.44 -12.92
C ASP A 458 -5.70 -3.05 -11.95
N LEU A 459 -5.12 -4.19 -12.33
CA LEU A 459 -4.28 -5.01 -11.47
C LEU A 459 -3.12 -4.25 -10.80
N ALA A 460 -2.43 -3.37 -11.53
CA ALA A 460 -1.31 -2.59 -10.97
C ALA A 460 -1.73 -1.71 -9.77
N LYS A 461 -2.96 -1.17 -9.80
CA LYS A 461 -3.52 -0.36 -8.73
C LYS A 461 -3.90 -1.22 -7.52
N HIS A 462 -4.52 -2.38 -7.77
CA HIS A 462 -4.92 -3.30 -6.71
C HIS A 462 -3.73 -4.02 -6.04
N LEU A 463 -2.63 -4.18 -6.77
CA LEU A 463 -1.36 -4.75 -6.28
C LEU A 463 -0.46 -3.73 -5.56
N PHE A 464 -0.90 -2.49 -5.38
CA PHE A 464 -0.12 -1.46 -4.70
C PHE A 464 0.28 -1.87 -3.27
N LEU A 465 -0.64 -2.51 -2.51
CA LEU A 465 -0.33 -2.99 -1.15
C LEU A 465 0.79 -4.03 -1.16
N PHE A 466 0.75 -4.99 -2.10
CA PHE A 466 1.83 -5.97 -2.27
C PHE A 466 3.15 -5.25 -2.57
N THR A 467 3.10 -4.30 -3.51
CA THR A 467 4.25 -3.52 -3.98
C THR A 467 4.97 -2.83 -2.81
N VAL A 468 4.22 -2.21 -1.90
CA VAL A 468 4.73 -1.53 -0.69
C VAL A 468 5.26 -2.53 0.33
N MET A 469 4.52 -3.62 0.60
CA MET A 469 4.95 -4.63 1.57
C MET A 469 6.22 -5.37 1.13
N PHE A 470 6.34 -5.65 -0.16
CA PHE A 470 7.56 -6.21 -0.77
C PHE A 470 8.76 -5.29 -0.51
N ASP A 471 8.59 -3.97 -0.70
CA ASP A 471 9.66 -2.99 -0.51
C ASP A 471 10.05 -2.86 0.96
N LEU A 472 9.08 -2.82 1.87
CA LEU A 472 9.31 -2.77 3.31
C LEU A 472 10.05 -4.02 3.80
N VAL A 473 9.59 -5.21 3.44
CA VAL A 473 10.21 -6.48 3.82
C VAL A 473 11.62 -6.57 3.24
N THR A 474 11.80 -6.22 1.97
CA THR A 474 13.11 -6.23 1.30
C THR A 474 14.07 -5.23 1.92
N PHE A 475 13.62 -3.99 2.16
CA PHE A 475 14.39 -2.94 2.82
C PHE A 475 14.84 -3.36 4.22
N ILE A 476 13.92 -3.86 5.05
CA ILE A 476 14.24 -4.31 6.41
C ILE A 476 15.24 -5.47 6.39
N THR A 477 15.08 -6.41 5.45
CA THR A 477 15.98 -7.56 5.27
C THR A 477 17.38 -7.11 4.89
N ILE A 478 17.51 -6.19 3.92
CA ILE A 478 18.79 -5.60 3.51
C ILE A 478 19.40 -4.79 4.66
N ALA A 479 18.60 -3.98 5.37
CA ALA A 479 19.07 -3.17 6.49
C ALA A 479 19.60 -4.03 7.64
N ASP A 480 18.94 -5.15 7.97
CA ASP A 480 19.40 -6.11 8.97
C ASP A 480 20.71 -6.80 8.53
N ALA A 481 20.84 -7.14 7.24
CA ALA A 481 22.07 -7.69 6.65
C ALA A 481 23.25 -6.70 6.74
N LEU A 482 23.03 -5.43 6.40
CA LEU A 482 24.04 -4.37 6.44
C LEU A 482 24.41 -3.97 7.88
N GLY A 483 23.43 -3.90 8.77
CA GLY A 483 23.59 -3.33 10.11
C GLY A 483 24.33 -4.25 11.07
N VAL A 484 23.65 -5.31 11.51
CA VAL A 484 24.13 -6.21 12.58
C VAL A 484 24.50 -7.58 12.00
N GLY A 485 23.95 -7.97 10.85
CA GLY A 485 24.02 -9.33 10.31
C GLY A 485 23.03 -10.23 11.06
N PHE A 486 22.28 -11.06 10.32
CA PHE A 486 21.18 -11.91 10.83
C PHE A 486 21.55 -12.74 12.08
N TRP A 487 22.83 -13.07 12.23
CA TRP A 487 23.36 -14.01 13.23
C TRP A 487 24.09 -13.34 14.40
N ARG A 488 24.41 -12.05 14.31
CA ARG A 488 25.32 -11.37 15.26
C ARG A 488 24.62 -10.84 16.51
N TYR A 489 23.29 -10.68 16.45
CA TYR A 489 22.47 -10.42 17.64
C TYR A 489 22.62 -11.55 18.69
N ASN A 490 22.87 -12.79 18.24
CA ASN A 490 23.19 -13.92 19.13
C ASN A 490 24.56 -13.80 19.83
N ARG A 491 25.52 -13.05 19.29
CA ARG A 491 26.87 -12.89 19.86
C ARG A 491 26.97 -11.71 20.82
N LEU A 492 26.33 -10.58 20.50
CA LEU A 492 26.34 -9.39 21.36
C LEU A 492 25.64 -9.62 22.71
N GLN A 493 24.68 -10.55 22.80
CA GLN A 493 24.08 -10.96 24.08
C GLN A 493 24.89 -12.03 24.84
N ARG A 494 25.84 -12.72 24.19
CA ARG A 494 26.72 -13.71 24.83
C ARG A 494 27.96 -13.08 25.49
N GLY A 495 28.18 -11.78 25.33
CA GLY A 495 29.41 -11.13 25.80
C GLY A 495 30.66 -11.52 25.01
N GLU A 496 30.51 -12.28 23.92
CA GLU A 496 31.61 -12.66 23.04
C GLU A 496 31.85 -11.50 22.05
N LYS A 497 33.01 -10.84 22.22
CA LYS A 497 33.47 -9.73 21.39
C LYS A 497 33.62 -10.12 19.92
#